data_AF-A0A7D5M2G4-F1
#
_entry.id   AF-A0A7D5M2G4-F1
#
_cell.length_a   1.000
_cell.length_b   1.000
_cell.length_c   1.000
_cell.angle_alpha   90.00
_cell.angle_beta   90.00
_cell.angle_gamma   90.00
#
_symmetry.space_group_name_H-M   'P 1'
#
loop_
_entity.id
_entity.type
_entity.pdbx_description
1 polymer ?
#
loop_
_entity_poly.entity_id
_entity_poly.type
_entity_poly.pdbx_seq_one_letter_code
_entity_poly.pdbx_strand_id
1 'polypeptide(L)'
;MSAVKNVIKDNYNMMLLKDYLREAIKDAGFSHAEISKTPVGTRVALHVTRPGIVIGRKGSGIRTLTEKLATDFGLKNPQISVVEIEKPELAPSVMCNRMASHLERGTAFRRATMWTLKQIMEGGAMGVQITISGKLRGDRSAFEKHTQGILPRAGHHAEIIVDEDIAHVKTAMGLIGIRIRIARKEKLIPEFEMRVEKEEKSKKGKQAPEEKIKVEEIEVEGAKVEVVKVQGKEDTAKSESERIALEAKKMEKIETLEEEEAKLK
;
A
#
# COMPACT_ATOMS: atom_id res chain seq x y z
N MET A 1 3.65 18.76 -39.32
CA MET A 1 3.02 17.46 -38.99
C MET A 1 1.67 17.72 -38.33
N SER A 2 0.66 16.88 -38.58
CA SER A 2 -0.63 16.95 -37.88
C SER A 2 -0.45 16.75 -36.37
N ALA A 3 -1.25 17.42 -35.54
CA ALA A 3 -1.21 17.31 -34.09
C ALA A 3 -1.29 15.85 -33.61
N VAL A 4 -2.12 15.04 -34.25
CA VAL A 4 -2.26 13.61 -33.94
C VAL A 4 -0.96 12.85 -34.17
N LYS A 5 -0.26 13.10 -35.28
CA LYS A 5 1.02 12.45 -35.60
C LYS A 5 2.10 12.81 -34.57
N ASN A 6 2.09 14.04 -34.06
CA ASN A 6 3.03 14.47 -33.02
C ASN A 6 2.78 13.75 -31.70
N VAL A 7 1.50 13.63 -31.27
CA VAL A 7 1.15 12.91 -30.03
C VAL A 7 1.55 11.43 -30.11
N ILE A 8 1.29 10.77 -31.25
CA ILE A 8 1.66 9.37 -31.46
C ILE A 8 3.19 9.20 -31.40
N LYS A 9 3.94 10.07 -32.09
CA LYS A 9 5.41 10.03 -32.09
C LYS A 9 5.97 10.24 -30.67
N ASP A 10 5.38 11.17 -29.93
CA ASP A 10 5.79 11.45 -28.56
C ASP A 10 5.54 10.27 -27.62
N ASN A 11 4.37 9.64 -27.71
CA ASN A 11 4.05 8.45 -26.93
C ASN A 11 4.97 7.27 -27.28
N TYR A 12 5.28 7.08 -28.57
CA TYR A 12 6.22 6.06 -29.03
C TYR A 12 7.62 6.26 -28.42
N ASN A 13 8.13 7.49 -28.46
CA ASN A 13 9.43 7.82 -27.85
C ASN A 13 9.41 7.62 -26.34
N MET A 14 8.31 7.97 -25.65
CA MET A 14 8.16 7.73 -24.22
C MET A 14 8.13 6.24 -23.86
N MET A 15 7.50 5.40 -24.69
CA MET A 15 7.47 3.95 -24.50
C MET A 15 8.88 3.37 -24.58
N LEU A 16 9.62 3.67 -25.66
CA LEU A 16 10.99 3.20 -25.84
C LEU A 16 11.92 3.65 -24.71
N LEU A 17 11.74 4.88 -24.23
CA LEU A 17 12.50 5.40 -23.10
C LEU A 17 12.21 4.64 -21.81
N LYS A 18 10.94 4.33 -21.53
CA LYS A 18 10.56 3.56 -20.34
C LYS A 18 11.12 2.14 -20.37
N ASP A 19 11.08 1.48 -21.53
CA ASP A 19 11.65 0.13 -21.70
C ASP A 19 13.16 0.15 -21.48
N TYR A 20 13.86 1.13 -22.07
CA TYR A 20 15.28 1.33 -21.87
C TYR A 20 15.64 1.57 -20.39
N LEU A 21 14.92 2.45 -19.70
CA LEU A 21 15.16 2.75 -18.29
C LEU A 21 14.89 1.53 -17.39
N ARG A 22 13.88 0.73 -17.73
CA ARG A 22 13.54 -0.51 -17.02
C ARG A 22 14.68 -1.53 -17.09
N GLU A 23 15.34 -1.66 -18.25
CA GLU A 23 16.49 -2.56 -18.41
C GLU A 23 17.76 -2.00 -17.77
N ALA A 24 18.09 -0.72 -18.04
CA ALA A 24 19.33 -0.10 -17.57
C ALA A 24 19.38 0.03 -16.04
N ILE A 25 18.22 0.19 -15.39
CA ILE A 25 18.09 0.46 -13.95
C ILE A 25 17.49 -0.75 -13.21
N LYS A 26 17.51 -1.95 -13.81
CA LYS A 26 17.00 -3.18 -13.19
C LYS A 26 17.59 -3.41 -11.79
N ASP A 27 18.89 -3.16 -11.63
CA ASP A 27 19.61 -3.37 -10.37
C ASP A 27 19.19 -2.40 -9.27
N ALA A 28 18.82 -1.16 -9.57
CA ALA A 28 18.42 -0.18 -8.55
C ALA A 28 16.97 -0.36 -8.08
N GLY A 29 16.22 -1.29 -8.68
CA GLY A 29 14.80 -1.51 -8.39
C GLY A 29 13.95 -0.37 -8.94
N PHE A 30 13.86 -0.28 -10.27
CA PHE A 30 13.02 0.66 -10.98
C PHE A 30 11.53 0.36 -10.78
N SER A 31 10.72 1.39 -10.51
CA SER A 31 9.25 1.29 -10.44
C SER A 31 8.59 2.02 -11.61
N HIS A 32 8.67 3.35 -11.64
CA HIS A 32 8.14 4.15 -12.74
C HIS A 32 9.02 5.37 -13.01
N ALA A 33 8.85 5.93 -14.20
CA ALA A 33 9.47 7.18 -14.60
C ALA A 33 8.39 8.19 -14.99
N GLU A 34 8.50 9.39 -14.45
CA GLU A 34 7.72 10.54 -14.86
C GLU A 34 8.56 11.44 -15.76
N ILE A 35 8.04 11.78 -16.93
CA ILE A 35 8.75 12.55 -17.94
C ILE A 35 7.95 13.82 -18.19
N SER A 36 8.55 14.96 -17.87
CA SER A 36 7.97 16.29 -18.11
C SER A 36 8.80 17.02 -19.15
N LYS A 37 8.21 17.29 -20.31
CA LYS A 37 8.84 18.10 -21.36
C LYS A 37 8.58 19.57 -21.05
N THR A 38 9.63 20.33 -20.78
CA THR A 38 9.58 21.79 -20.67
C THR A 38 10.25 22.43 -21.89
N PRO A 39 9.96 23.69 -22.23
CA PRO A 39 10.62 24.37 -23.34
C PRO A 39 12.15 24.44 -23.20
N VAL A 40 12.64 24.48 -21.95
CA VAL A 40 14.08 24.59 -21.62
C VAL A 40 14.79 23.23 -21.66
N GLY A 41 14.08 22.15 -21.35
CA GLY A 41 14.64 20.80 -21.34
C GLY A 41 13.65 19.73 -20.89
N THR A 42 14.08 18.48 -20.91
CA THR A 42 13.24 17.36 -20.46
C THR A 42 13.63 16.97 -19.04
N ARG A 43 12.69 17.06 -18.10
CA ARG A 43 12.88 16.57 -16.73
C ARG A 43 12.40 15.12 -16.64
N VAL A 44 13.27 14.23 -16.19
CA VAL A 44 12.97 12.81 -15.98
C VAL A 44 13.10 12.52 -14.49
N ALA A 45 11.97 12.27 -13.82
CA ALA A 45 11.94 11.81 -12.43
C ALA A 45 11.87 10.29 -12.39
N LEU A 46 12.91 9.67 -11.81
CA LEU A 46 13.05 8.22 -11.69
C LEU A 46 12.68 7.80 -10.28
N HIS A 47 11.67 6.96 -10.15
CA HIS A 47 11.26 6.39 -8.86
C HIS A 47 11.94 5.04 -8.67
N VAL A 48 12.82 4.98 -7.68
CA VAL A 48 13.68 3.81 -7.43
C VAL A 48 13.74 3.47 -5.96
N THR A 49 14.05 2.20 -5.66
CA THR A 49 14.26 1.76 -4.28
C THR A 49 15.64 2.12 -3.73
N ARG A 50 16.67 2.15 -4.60
CA ARG A 50 18.06 2.37 -4.18
C ARG A 50 18.68 3.49 -5.00
N PRO A 51 18.51 4.76 -4.61
CA PRO A 51 19.00 5.91 -5.38
C PRO A 51 20.53 5.90 -5.54
N GLY A 52 21.27 5.40 -4.55
CA GLY A 52 22.74 5.35 -4.60
C GLY A 52 23.30 4.54 -5.78
N ILE A 53 22.61 3.47 -6.21
CA ILE A 53 23.04 2.65 -7.35
C ILE A 53 22.87 3.43 -8.66
N VAL A 54 21.82 4.24 -8.79
CA VAL A 54 21.54 5.05 -9.99
C VAL A 54 22.54 6.20 -10.14
N ILE A 55 22.87 6.86 -9.02
CA ILE A 55 23.84 7.96 -8.99
C ILE A 55 25.24 7.44 -9.36
N GLY A 56 25.61 6.27 -8.83
CA GLY A 56 26.93 5.67 -9.04
C GLY A 56 28.06 6.42 -8.32
N ARG A 57 29.30 6.01 -8.57
CA ARG A 57 30.48 6.60 -7.93
C ARG A 57 30.72 8.01 -8.46
N LYS A 58 30.77 9.02 -7.59
CA LYS A 58 30.97 10.44 -7.96
C LYS A 58 29.98 10.95 -9.03
N GLY A 59 28.76 10.39 -9.09
CA GLY A 59 27.76 10.77 -10.08
C GLY A 59 28.01 10.24 -11.49
N SER A 60 28.90 9.26 -11.68
CA SER A 60 29.20 8.68 -13.00
C SER A 60 27.97 8.05 -13.66
N GLY A 61 27.11 7.38 -12.86
CA GLY A 61 25.93 6.70 -13.36
C GLY A 61 24.96 7.67 -14.03
N ILE A 62 24.60 8.76 -13.32
CA ILE A 62 23.73 9.81 -13.87
C ILE A 62 24.33 10.44 -15.13
N ARG A 63 25.64 10.75 -15.14
CA ARG A 63 26.28 11.33 -16.33
C ARG A 63 26.16 10.42 -17.55
N THR A 64 26.49 9.14 -17.38
CA THR A 64 26.36 8.17 -18.48
C THR A 64 24.91 7.99 -18.93
N LEU A 65 23.95 8.06 -18.01
CA LEU A 65 22.53 7.98 -18.35
C LEU A 65 22.07 9.22 -19.11
N THR A 66 22.43 10.43 -18.65
CA THR A 66 22.14 11.70 -19.32
C THR A 66 22.72 11.74 -20.74
N GLU A 67 23.97 11.29 -20.93
CA GLU A 67 24.61 11.23 -22.25
C GLU A 67 23.89 10.28 -23.22
N LYS A 68 23.52 9.08 -22.74
CA LYS A 68 22.75 8.12 -23.56
C LYS A 68 21.35 8.63 -23.88
N LEU A 69 20.67 9.27 -22.92
CA LEU A 69 19.36 9.88 -23.16
C LEU A 69 19.41 11.02 -24.17
N ALA A 70 20.50 11.80 -24.17
CA ALA A 70 20.70 12.85 -25.16
C ALA A 70 21.00 12.26 -26.56
N THR A 71 21.81 11.21 -26.62
CA THR A 71 22.28 10.61 -27.89
C THR A 71 21.21 9.75 -28.57
N ASP A 72 20.63 8.81 -27.83
CA ASP A 72 19.74 7.79 -28.41
C ASP A 72 18.32 8.33 -28.65
N PHE A 73 17.83 9.17 -27.73
CA PHE A 73 16.46 9.69 -27.77
C PHE A 73 16.37 11.14 -28.25
N GLY A 74 17.50 11.80 -28.51
CA GLY A 74 17.56 13.18 -29.00
C GLY A 74 16.91 14.19 -28.05
N LEU A 75 16.88 13.90 -26.75
CA LEU A 75 16.26 14.77 -25.76
C LEU A 75 17.10 16.04 -25.60
N LYS A 76 16.45 17.19 -25.73
CA LYS A 76 17.09 18.49 -25.47
C LYS A 76 17.32 18.63 -23.97
N ASN A 77 18.58 18.72 -23.57
CA ASN A 77 19.05 18.97 -22.20
C ASN A 77 18.31 18.13 -21.12
N PRO A 78 18.53 16.80 -21.07
CA PRO A 78 17.84 15.94 -20.13
C PRO A 78 18.33 16.18 -18.70
N GLN A 79 17.40 16.51 -17.79
CA GLN A 79 17.65 16.65 -16.36
C GLN A 79 17.06 15.45 -15.63
N ILE A 80 17.92 14.64 -15.03
CA ILE A 80 17.51 13.44 -14.31
C ILE A 80 17.41 13.74 -12.82
N SER A 81 16.23 13.52 -12.25
CA SER A 81 15.94 13.60 -10.81
C SER A 81 15.67 12.19 -10.31
N VAL A 82 16.29 11.78 -9.22
CA VAL A 82 16.06 10.47 -8.61
C VAL A 82 15.24 10.66 -7.35
N VAL A 83 14.12 9.95 -7.24
CA VAL A 83 13.18 9.99 -6.12
C VAL A 83 13.10 8.59 -5.52
N GLU A 84 13.18 8.52 -4.19
CA GLU A 84 13.03 7.26 -3.45
C GLU A 84 11.56 6.90 -3.27
N ILE A 85 11.25 5.61 -3.34
CA ILE A 85 9.91 5.08 -3.12
C ILE A 85 9.74 4.78 -1.63
N GLU A 86 8.73 5.37 -0.98
CA GLU A 86 8.46 5.17 0.45
C GLU A 86 8.14 3.71 0.80
N LYS A 87 7.29 3.06 0.00
CA LYS A 87 6.84 1.67 0.20
C LYS A 87 7.18 0.82 -1.03
N PRO A 88 8.39 0.25 -1.12
CA PRO A 88 8.80 -0.56 -2.27
C PRO A 88 7.99 -1.85 -2.43
N GLU A 89 7.45 -2.37 -1.33
CA GLU A 89 6.67 -3.62 -1.29
C GLU A 89 5.34 -3.53 -2.04
N LEU A 90 4.78 -2.32 -2.16
CA LEU A 90 3.52 -2.10 -2.86
C LEU A 90 3.71 -1.91 -4.38
N ALA A 91 4.94 -1.79 -4.86
CA ALA A 91 5.26 -1.61 -6.27
C ALA A 91 5.52 -2.96 -6.95
N PRO A 92 4.65 -3.42 -7.90
CA PRO A 92 4.82 -4.73 -8.52
C PRO A 92 6.13 -4.89 -9.29
N SER A 93 6.59 -3.84 -10.00
CA SER A 93 7.84 -3.89 -10.79
C SER A 93 9.08 -4.19 -9.95
N VAL A 94 9.16 -3.56 -8.78
CA VAL A 94 10.25 -3.78 -7.82
C VAL A 94 10.21 -5.22 -7.30
N MET A 95 9.03 -5.71 -6.94
CA MET A 95 8.84 -7.06 -6.40
C MET A 95 9.08 -8.15 -7.44
N CYS A 96 8.66 -7.91 -8.69
CA CYS A 96 8.95 -8.76 -9.84
C CYS A 96 10.47 -8.89 -10.06
N ASN A 97 11.20 -7.77 -10.05
CA ASN A 97 12.66 -7.76 -10.20
C ASN A 97 13.36 -8.46 -9.04
N ARG A 98 12.90 -8.26 -7.80
CA ARG A 98 13.44 -8.93 -6.62
C ARG A 98 13.24 -10.45 -6.70
N MET A 99 12.03 -10.90 -7.03
CA MET A 99 11.75 -12.33 -7.20
C MET A 99 12.51 -12.93 -8.39
N ALA A 100 12.68 -12.17 -9.48
CA ALA A 100 13.51 -12.55 -10.61
C ALA A 100 14.96 -12.83 -10.16
N SER A 101 15.57 -11.92 -9.41
CA SER A 101 16.92 -12.10 -8.88
C SER A 101 17.05 -13.32 -7.95
N HIS A 102 16.00 -13.66 -7.19
CA HIS A 102 16.01 -14.88 -6.36
C HIS A 102 16.01 -16.16 -7.19
N LEU A 103 15.24 -16.19 -8.29
CA LEU A 103 15.22 -17.30 -9.24
C LEU A 103 16.51 -17.40 -10.05
N GLU A 104 17.10 -16.27 -10.47
CA GLU A 104 18.42 -16.23 -11.15
C GLU A 104 19.52 -16.82 -10.25
N ARG A 105 19.44 -16.60 -8.93
CA ARG A 105 20.35 -17.19 -7.94
C ARG A 105 20.09 -18.68 -7.66
N GLY A 106 19.08 -19.29 -8.26
CA GLY A 106 18.76 -20.71 -8.07
C GLY A 106 17.94 -21.02 -6.80
N THR A 107 17.27 -20.03 -6.21
CA THR A 107 16.35 -20.29 -5.08
C THR A 107 15.15 -21.09 -5.58
N ALA A 108 14.72 -22.10 -4.82
CA ALA A 108 13.51 -22.85 -5.15
C ALA A 108 12.29 -21.93 -5.32
N PHE A 109 11.57 -22.06 -6.44
CA PHE A 109 10.52 -21.12 -6.83
C PHE A 109 9.41 -20.97 -5.79
N ARG A 110 9.02 -22.05 -5.10
CA ARG A 110 8.03 -22.00 -4.01
C ARG A 110 8.48 -21.15 -2.84
N ARG A 111 9.77 -21.27 -2.47
CA ARG A 111 10.35 -20.49 -1.37
C ARG A 111 10.40 -19.01 -1.74
N ALA A 112 10.88 -18.70 -2.95
CA ALA A 112 10.90 -17.32 -3.45
C ALA A 112 9.48 -16.71 -3.48
N THR A 113 8.49 -17.49 -3.92
CA THR A 113 7.09 -17.04 -3.97
C THR A 113 6.52 -16.77 -2.59
N MET A 114 6.66 -17.72 -1.65
CA MET A 114 6.10 -17.58 -0.31
C MET A 114 6.72 -16.40 0.45
N TRP A 115 8.04 -16.20 0.28
CA TRP A 115 8.71 -15.05 0.86
C TRP A 115 8.21 -13.73 0.28
N THR A 116 8.18 -13.63 -1.06
CA THR A 116 7.70 -12.41 -1.76
C THR A 116 6.26 -12.09 -1.38
N LEU A 117 5.39 -13.11 -1.32
CA LEU A 117 4.00 -12.98 -0.95
C LEU A 117 3.84 -12.46 0.48
N LYS A 118 4.60 -13.01 1.44
CA LYS A 118 4.60 -12.54 2.83
C LYS A 118 5.04 -11.07 2.93
N GLN A 119 6.10 -10.71 2.20
CA GLN A 119 6.67 -9.36 2.23
C GLN A 119 5.70 -8.29 1.71
N ILE A 120 4.95 -8.60 0.65
CA ILE A 120 3.93 -7.68 0.11
C ILE A 120 2.76 -7.52 1.08
N MET A 121 2.34 -8.60 1.73
CA MET A 121 1.27 -8.53 2.74
C MET A 121 1.71 -7.76 4.00
N GLU A 122 2.96 -7.95 4.46
CA GLU A 122 3.56 -7.15 5.54
C GLU A 122 3.66 -5.65 5.15
N GLY A 123 3.86 -5.36 3.86
CA GLY A 123 3.80 -4.01 3.30
C GLY A 123 2.41 -3.35 3.31
N GLY A 124 1.36 -4.04 3.76
CA GLY A 124 0.02 -3.50 3.91
C GLY A 124 -0.84 -3.56 2.65
N ALA A 125 -0.55 -4.48 1.73
CA ALA A 125 -1.41 -4.71 0.57
C ALA A 125 -2.79 -5.28 0.98
N MET A 126 -3.84 -4.96 0.22
CA MET A 126 -5.18 -5.52 0.41
C MET A 126 -5.21 -7.00 -0.02
N GLY A 127 -4.47 -7.34 -1.07
CA GLY A 127 -4.29 -8.69 -1.55
C GLY A 127 -3.27 -8.78 -2.66
N VAL A 128 -2.77 -9.98 -2.87
CA VAL A 128 -1.66 -10.28 -3.79
C VAL A 128 -1.94 -11.57 -4.51
N GLN A 129 -1.67 -11.60 -5.80
CA GLN A 129 -1.59 -12.83 -6.58
C GLN A 129 -0.26 -12.90 -7.33
N ILE A 130 0.51 -13.95 -7.06
CA ILE A 130 1.73 -14.27 -7.77
C ILE A 130 1.44 -15.48 -8.67
N THR A 131 1.70 -15.33 -9.97
CA THR A 131 1.62 -16.41 -10.94
C THR A 131 3.00 -16.64 -11.52
N ILE A 132 3.49 -17.87 -11.42
CA ILE A 132 4.75 -18.29 -12.05
C ILE A 132 4.41 -19.31 -13.12
N SER A 133 4.94 -19.10 -14.32
CA SER A 133 4.72 -19.96 -15.49
C SER A 133 6.05 -20.29 -16.16
N GLY A 134 6.30 -21.56 -16.46
CA GLY A 134 7.49 -21.99 -17.17
C GLY A 134 7.89 -23.42 -16.84
N LYS A 135 9.16 -23.76 -17.10
CA LYS A 135 9.74 -25.06 -16.73
C LYS A 135 10.17 -25.06 -15.26
N LEU A 136 9.24 -25.41 -14.38
CA LEU A 136 9.41 -25.29 -12.92
C LEU A 136 10.13 -26.49 -12.27
N ARG A 137 9.72 -27.72 -12.61
CA ARG A 137 10.22 -28.96 -11.98
C ARG A 137 10.81 -29.95 -12.97
N GLY A 138 10.41 -29.89 -14.24
CA GLY A 138 10.87 -30.79 -15.29
C GLY A 138 10.76 -30.12 -16.64
N ASP A 139 10.85 -30.93 -17.70
CA ASP A 139 10.87 -30.40 -19.07
C ASP A 139 9.50 -29.84 -19.52
N ARG A 140 8.41 -30.38 -18.97
CA ARG A 140 7.05 -29.87 -19.22
C ARG A 140 6.81 -28.54 -18.51
N SER A 141 6.22 -27.59 -19.23
CA SER A 141 5.77 -26.33 -18.66
C SER A 141 4.64 -26.54 -17.66
N ALA A 142 4.72 -25.84 -16.54
CA ALA A 142 3.71 -25.79 -15.50
C ALA A 142 3.46 -24.35 -15.08
N PHE A 143 2.29 -24.09 -14.51
CA PHE A 143 1.99 -22.82 -13.87
C PHE A 143 1.51 -23.06 -12.43
N GLU A 144 1.95 -22.21 -11.50
CA GLU A 144 1.48 -22.22 -10.11
C GLU A 144 0.98 -20.81 -9.76
N LYS A 145 -0.18 -20.74 -9.09
CA LYS A 145 -0.81 -19.49 -8.66
C LYS A 145 -0.88 -19.48 -7.14
N HIS A 146 -0.32 -18.45 -6.53
CA HIS A 146 -0.39 -18.22 -5.10
C HIS A 146 -1.13 -16.91 -4.84
N THR A 147 -2.18 -16.96 -4.03
CA THR A 147 -3.01 -15.79 -3.72
C THR A 147 -3.12 -15.65 -2.20
N GLN A 148 -3.03 -14.42 -1.70
CA GLN A 148 -3.33 -14.10 -0.31
C GLN A 148 -4.08 -12.75 -0.24
N GLY A 149 -5.00 -12.62 0.72
CA GLY A 149 -5.83 -11.42 0.88
C GLY A 149 -6.94 -11.32 -0.17
N ILE A 150 -7.42 -10.10 -0.40
CA ILE A 150 -8.55 -9.81 -1.28
C ILE A 150 -8.03 -9.15 -2.56
N LEU A 151 -8.26 -9.79 -3.70
CA LEU A 151 -7.87 -9.28 -5.01
C LEU A 151 -9.11 -9.13 -5.91
N PRO A 152 -9.58 -7.90 -6.18
CA PRO A 152 -10.59 -7.66 -7.21
C PRO A 152 -10.09 -8.12 -8.59
N ARG A 153 -10.94 -8.84 -9.34
CA ARG A 153 -10.55 -9.40 -10.65
C ARG A 153 -11.19 -8.70 -11.85
N ALA A 154 -12.37 -8.13 -11.69
CA ALA A 154 -13.20 -7.62 -12.77
C ALA A 154 -13.73 -6.21 -12.46
N GLY A 155 -14.12 -5.50 -13.52
CA GLY A 155 -14.68 -4.16 -13.46
C GLY A 155 -13.63 -3.05 -13.34
N HIS A 156 -14.12 -1.81 -13.41
CA HIS A 156 -13.27 -0.61 -13.37
C HIS A 156 -12.48 -0.48 -12.05
N HIS A 157 -13.07 -0.94 -10.95
CA HIS A 157 -12.39 -1.00 -9.65
C HIS A 157 -11.10 -1.82 -9.71
N ALA A 158 -11.08 -2.93 -10.45
CA ALA A 158 -9.88 -3.76 -10.57
C ALA A 158 -8.77 -3.03 -11.34
N GLU A 159 -9.10 -2.26 -12.38
CA GLU A 159 -8.13 -1.51 -13.19
C GLU A 159 -7.46 -0.39 -12.40
N ILE A 160 -8.17 0.24 -11.46
CA ILE A 160 -7.65 1.34 -10.65
C ILE A 160 -6.86 0.81 -9.44
N ILE A 161 -7.40 -0.20 -8.76
CA ILE A 161 -6.87 -0.68 -7.47
C ILE A 161 -5.69 -1.63 -7.65
N VAL A 162 -5.72 -2.45 -8.70
CA VAL A 162 -4.74 -3.52 -8.91
C VAL A 162 -3.66 -3.06 -9.86
N ASP A 163 -2.43 -2.96 -9.33
CA ASP A 163 -1.26 -2.79 -10.17
C ASP A 163 -0.71 -4.18 -10.55
N GLU A 164 -0.32 -4.37 -11.81
CA GLU A 164 0.25 -5.62 -12.33
C GLU A 164 1.58 -5.35 -13.05
N ASP A 165 2.55 -6.25 -12.88
CA ASP A 165 3.75 -6.26 -13.73
C ASP A 165 4.24 -7.68 -14.01
N ILE A 166 5.02 -7.82 -15.09
CA ILE A 166 5.53 -9.10 -15.58
C ILE A 166 7.05 -9.01 -15.72
N ALA A 167 7.76 -9.98 -15.13
CA ALA A 167 9.19 -10.14 -15.31
C ALA A 167 9.52 -11.49 -15.93
N HIS A 168 10.52 -11.48 -16.81
CA HIS A 168 11.03 -12.67 -17.48
C HIS A 168 12.39 -13.02 -16.89
N VAL A 169 12.55 -14.27 -16.48
CA VAL A 169 13.77 -14.78 -15.86
C VAL A 169 14.42 -15.81 -16.76
N LYS A 170 15.70 -15.63 -17.05
CA LYS A 170 16.51 -16.61 -17.77
C LYS A 170 17.09 -17.58 -16.74
N THR A 171 16.69 -18.84 -16.83
CA THR A 171 17.25 -19.94 -16.04
C THR A 171 17.96 -20.93 -16.97
N ALA A 172 18.79 -21.82 -16.41
CA ALA A 172 19.51 -22.82 -17.20
C ALA A 172 18.58 -23.70 -18.06
N MET A 173 17.37 -23.99 -17.56
CA MET A 173 16.38 -24.83 -18.25
C MET A 173 15.54 -24.07 -19.28
N GLY A 174 15.64 -22.74 -19.32
CA GLY A 174 14.84 -21.88 -20.19
C GLY A 174 14.28 -20.65 -19.49
N LEU A 175 13.19 -20.11 -20.03
CA LEU A 175 12.62 -18.84 -19.59
C LEU A 175 11.42 -19.09 -18.66
N ILE A 176 11.43 -18.44 -17.50
CA ILE A 176 10.33 -18.46 -16.53
C ILE A 176 9.68 -17.08 -16.49
N GLY A 177 8.36 -17.05 -16.65
CA GLY A 177 7.54 -15.86 -16.51
C GLY A 177 7.04 -15.70 -15.07
N ILE A 178 7.22 -14.52 -14.52
CA ILE A 178 6.68 -14.06 -13.24
C ILE A 178 5.63 -13.00 -13.54
N ARG A 179 4.44 -13.15 -12.97
CA ARG A 179 3.40 -12.12 -12.98
C ARG A 179 2.94 -11.87 -11.56
N ILE A 180 3.03 -10.62 -11.10
CA ILE A 180 2.58 -10.21 -9.77
C ILE A 180 1.47 -9.18 -9.93
N ARG A 181 0.35 -9.42 -9.24
CA ARG A 181 -0.78 -8.49 -9.10
C ARG A 181 -0.90 -8.09 -7.64
N ILE A 182 -0.91 -6.79 -7.37
CA ILE A 182 -1.00 -6.24 -6.00
C ILE A 182 -2.21 -5.30 -5.95
N ALA A 183 -3.16 -5.56 -5.05
CA ALA A 183 -4.24 -4.65 -4.74
C ALA A 183 -3.81 -3.69 -3.62
N ARG A 184 -3.86 -2.37 -3.89
CA ARG A 184 -3.54 -1.35 -2.89
C ARG A 184 -4.76 -0.97 -2.08
N LYS A 185 -4.61 -0.94 -0.75
CA LYS A 185 -5.68 -0.51 0.16
C LYS A 185 -6.04 0.97 0.01
N GLU A 186 -5.05 1.82 -0.27
CA GLU A 186 -5.21 3.29 -0.38
C GLU A 186 -6.06 3.73 -1.58
N LYS A 187 -6.10 2.93 -2.65
CA LYS A 187 -6.85 3.25 -3.88
C LYS A 187 -8.31 2.75 -3.86
N LEU A 188 -8.77 2.21 -2.73
CA LEU A 188 -10.15 1.73 -2.62
C LEU A 188 -11.10 2.93 -2.70
N ILE A 189 -11.94 2.96 -3.72
CA ILE A 189 -12.99 3.97 -3.88
C ILE A 189 -14.13 3.56 -2.92
N PRO A 190 -14.41 4.32 -1.85
CA PRO A 190 -15.57 4.04 -1.02
C PRO A 190 -16.82 4.32 -1.84
N GLU A 191 -17.66 3.31 -2.04
CA GLU A 191 -18.93 3.45 -2.77
C GLU A 191 -19.97 4.23 -1.96
N PHE A 192 -19.76 4.30 -0.64
CA PHE A 192 -20.57 5.06 0.30
C PHE A 192 -19.67 5.83 1.25
N GLU A 193 -19.67 7.16 1.15
CA GLU A 193 -19.23 8.00 2.26
C GLU A 193 -20.36 7.98 3.29
N MET A 194 -20.20 7.22 4.38
CA MET A 194 -21.03 7.44 5.55
C MET A 194 -20.82 8.90 5.96
N ARG A 195 -21.88 9.72 5.86
CA ARG A 195 -21.92 11.02 6.53
C ARG A 195 -21.89 10.72 8.03
N VAL A 196 -20.67 10.59 8.56
CA VAL A 196 -20.47 10.72 9.99
C VAL A 196 -20.76 12.18 10.27
N GLU A 197 -21.96 12.48 10.77
CA GLU A 197 -22.16 13.74 11.47
C GLU A 197 -21.04 13.82 12.49
N LYS A 198 -20.10 14.76 12.27
CA LYS A 198 -19.13 15.09 13.30
C LYS A 198 -19.97 15.53 14.47
N GLU A 199 -20.11 14.69 15.48
CA GLU A 199 -20.45 15.15 16.81
C GLU A 199 -19.43 16.25 17.10
N GLU A 200 -19.89 17.50 17.00
CA GLU A 200 -19.15 18.63 17.50
C GLU A 200 -18.92 18.31 18.97
N LYS A 201 -17.69 17.86 19.29
CA LYS A 201 -17.18 17.88 20.64
C LYS A 201 -17.28 19.32 21.09
N SER A 202 -18.38 19.63 21.75
CA SER A 202 -18.62 20.86 22.45
C SER A 202 -17.48 21.03 23.45
N LYS A 203 -16.48 21.80 23.05
CA LYS A 203 -15.53 22.42 23.96
C LYS A 203 -16.30 23.45 24.78
N LYS A 204 -17.06 22.99 25.77
CA LYS A 204 -17.37 23.80 26.95
C LYS A 204 -16.43 23.33 28.05
N GLY A 205 -15.41 24.16 28.29
CA GLY A 205 -14.46 23.97 29.36
C GLY A 205 -15.17 23.81 30.69
N LYS A 206 -14.75 22.80 31.44
CA LYS A 206 -14.69 22.89 32.89
C LYS A 206 -13.24 22.67 33.28
N GLN A 207 -12.68 23.75 33.80
CA GLN A 207 -11.39 23.79 34.48
C GLN A 207 -11.29 22.61 35.45
N ALA A 208 -10.13 21.97 35.46
CA ALA A 208 -9.72 21.12 36.56
C ALA A 208 -9.77 21.95 37.85
N PRO A 209 -10.50 21.53 38.90
CA PRO A 209 -10.24 22.00 40.24
C PRO A 209 -9.10 21.16 40.82
N GLU A 210 -8.05 21.84 41.26
CA GLU A 210 -6.95 21.31 42.04
C GLU A 210 -7.48 20.50 43.24
N GLU A 211 -7.12 19.22 43.33
CA GLU A 211 -7.37 18.42 44.52
C GLU A 211 -6.50 18.92 45.67
N LYS A 212 -7.14 19.57 46.64
CA LYS A 212 -6.56 19.85 47.95
C LYS A 212 -6.56 18.56 48.76
N ILE A 213 -5.38 17.98 48.92
CA ILE A 213 -5.10 16.90 49.87
C ILE A 213 -5.22 17.48 51.28
N LYS A 214 -6.17 16.97 52.09
CA LYS A 214 -6.16 17.13 53.54
C LYS A 214 -5.89 15.75 54.15
N VAL A 215 -4.78 15.67 54.87
CA VAL A 215 -4.39 14.55 55.72
C VAL A 215 -4.93 14.86 57.12
N GLU A 216 -5.74 13.96 57.68
CA GLU A 216 -6.00 13.93 59.12
C GLU A 216 -5.64 12.54 59.63
N GLU A 217 -4.70 12.52 60.57
CA GLU A 217 -4.28 11.34 61.32
C GLU A 217 -5.22 11.14 62.51
N ILE A 218 -5.68 9.91 62.72
CA ILE A 218 -6.31 9.52 63.99
C ILE A 218 -5.75 8.14 64.38
N GLU A 219 -5.05 8.09 65.50
CA GLU A 219 -4.64 6.85 66.18
C GLU A 219 -5.71 6.41 67.16
N VAL A 220 -6.16 5.15 67.07
CA VAL A 220 -6.61 4.38 68.24
C VAL A 220 -6.22 2.89 68.06
N GLU A 221 -5.42 2.40 69.00
CA GLU A 221 -5.09 0.98 69.33
C GLU A 221 -4.55 0.06 68.21
N GLY A 222 -3.30 0.34 67.79
CA GLY A 222 -2.28 -0.71 67.68
C GLY A 222 -2.20 -1.59 66.42
N ALA A 223 -2.92 -1.34 65.33
CA ALA A 223 -2.72 -2.05 64.06
C ALA A 223 -2.95 -1.16 62.82
N LYS A 224 -1.98 -1.13 61.90
CA LYS A 224 -2.09 -0.43 60.60
C LYS A 224 -2.91 -1.26 59.62
N VAL A 225 -4.08 -0.76 59.19
CA VAL A 225 -4.81 -1.29 58.03
C VAL A 225 -5.20 -0.12 57.12
N GLU A 226 -4.69 -0.12 55.90
CA GLU A 226 -5.12 0.79 54.84
C GLU A 226 -6.40 0.25 54.21
N VAL A 227 -7.52 0.97 54.38
CA VAL A 227 -8.75 0.70 53.63
C VAL A 227 -9.08 1.91 52.79
N VAL A 228 -8.81 1.82 51.49
CA VAL A 228 -9.29 2.78 50.49
C VAL A 228 -10.71 2.38 50.10
N LYS A 229 -11.72 3.13 50.59
CA LYS A 229 -13.08 3.09 50.04
C LYS A 229 -13.15 4.02 48.83
N VAL A 230 -13.15 3.46 47.63
CA VAL A 230 -13.56 4.17 46.41
C VAL A 230 -15.08 4.03 46.28
N GLN A 231 -15.81 5.14 46.40
CA GLN A 231 -17.20 5.21 45.96
C GLN A 231 -17.22 5.19 44.43
N GLY A 232 -17.45 4.01 43.86
CA GLY A 232 -17.66 3.81 42.43
C GLY A 232 -19.07 4.22 42.02
N LYS A 233 -19.16 4.88 40.87
CA LYS A 233 -20.40 5.22 40.15
C LYS A 233 -21.29 3.98 39.95
N GLU A 234 -22.56 4.11 40.32
CA GLU A 234 -23.61 3.13 40.09
C GLU A 234 -23.97 3.12 38.59
N ASP A 235 -23.45 2.14 37.83
CA ASP A 235 -24.02 1.70 36.54
C ASP A 235 -23.35 0.39 36.09
N THR A 236 -23.43 -0.64 36.93
CA THR A 236 -23.07 -2.01 36.55
C THR A 236 -24.12 -2.97 37.09
N ALA A 237 -25.01 -3.47 36.23
CA ALA A 237 -25.99 -4.50 36.56
C ALA A 237 -25.28 -5.76 37.09
N LYS A 238 -25.74 -6.28 38.24
CA LYS A 238 -25.06 -7.39 38.95
C LYS A 238 -25.65 -8.77 38.62
N SER A 239 -26.79 -8.84 37.91
CA SER A 239 -27.42 -10.09 37.49
C SER A 239 -28.01 -10.03 36.07
N GLU A 240 -28.18 -11.18 35.44
CA GLU A 240 -28.75 -11.29 34.08
C GLU A 240 -30.18 -10.75 34.00
N SER A 241 -30.96 -10.87 35.09
CA SER A 241 -32.34 -10.36 35.17
C SER A 241 -32.42 -8.83 35.17
N GLU A 242 -31.45 -8.12 35.76
CA GLU A 242 -31.38 -6.66 35.69
C GLU A 242 -30.95 -6.16 34.31
N ARG A 243 -30.09 -6.93 33.61
CA ARG A 243 -29.71 -6.64 32.22
C ARG A 243 -30.88 -6.79 31.26
N ILE A 244 -31.67 -7.85 31.40
CA ILE A 244 -32.88 -8.07 30.57
C ILE A 244 -33.89 -6.93 30.78
N ALA A 245 -34.06 -6.44 32.02
CA ALA A 245 -34.95 -5.31 32.29
C ALA A 245 -34.44 -3.98 31.69
N LEU A 246 -33.13 -3.75 31.69
CA LEU A 246 -32.50 -2.59 31.05
C LEU A 246 -32.52 -2.67 29.53
N GLU A 247 -32.38 -3.86 28.94
CA GLU A 247 -32.50 -4.10 27.49
C GLU A 247 -33.95 -4.00 27.01
N ALA A 248 -34.93 -4.48 27.79
CA ALA A 248 -36.35 -4.32 27.50
C ALA A 248 -36.76 -2.84 27.45
N LYS A 249 -36.31 -2.03 28.41
CA LYS A 249 -36.53 -0.56 28.41
C LYS A 249 -35.84 0.17 27.25
N LYS A 250 -34.77 -0.41 26.70
CA LYS A 250 -34.11 0.12 25.49
C LYS A 250 -34.84 -0.29 24.23
N MET A 251 -35.40 -1.50 24.16
CA MET A 251 -36.20 -1.97 23.02
C MET A 251 -37.51 -1.20 22.86
N GLU A 252 -38.17 -0.78 23.95
CA GLU A 252 -39.38 0.07 23.86
C GLU A 252 -39.12 1.47 23.28
N LYS A 253 -37.87 1.93 23.26
CA LYS A 253 -37.49 3.26 22.74
C LYS A 253 -36.96 3.22 21.30
N ILE A 254 -36.96 2.06 20.66
CA ILE A 254 -36.58 1.94 19.24
C ILE A 254 -37.84 2.24 18.42
N GLU A 255 -37.93 3.46 17.91
CA GLU A 255 -38.95 3.84 16.93
C GLU A 255 -38.76 3.00 15.65
N THR A 256 -39.70 2.09 15.38
CA THR A 256 -39.68 1.27 14.16
C THR A 256 -40.09 2.13 12.96
N LEU A 257 -39.24 2.17 11.94
CA LEU A 257 -39.42 2.93 10.68
C LEU A 257 -40.57 2.40 9.78
N GLU A 258 -41.46 1.57 10.33
CA GLU A 258 -42.62 1.00 9.62
C GLU A 258 -43.64 2.09 9.23
N GLU A 259 -43.71 3.19 9.98
CA GLU A 259 -44.56 4.35 9.64
C GLU A 259 -44.03 5.18 8.46
N GLU A 260 -42.72 5.12 8.18
CA GLU A 260 -42.12 5.81 7.03
C GLU A 260 -42.27 5.01 5.73
N GLU A 261 -42.21 3.67 5.79
CA GLU A 261 -42.45 2.79 4.63
C GLU A 261 -43.91 2.84 4.13
N ALA A 262 -44.88 3.07 5.02
CA ALA A 262 -46.29 3.16 4.65
C ALA A 262 -46.65 4.45 3.87
N LYS A 263 -45.86 5.52 4.00
CA LYS A 263 -46.07 6.80 3.28
C LYS A 263 -45.50 6.79 1.86
N LEU A 264 -44.73 5.77 1.49
CA LEU A 264 -44.04 5.65 0.20
C LEU A 264 -44.73 4.68 -0.80
N LYS A 265 -45.83 4.02 -0.41
CA LYS A 265 -46.71 3.25 -1.31
C LYS A 265 -47.84 4.10 -1.86
#